data_AF-F4N5J5-F1
#
_entry.id   AF-F4N5J5-F1
#
_cell.length_a   1.000
_cell.length_b   1.000
_cell.length_c   1.000
_cell.angle_alpha   90.00
_cell.angle_beta   90.00
_cell.angle_gamma   90.00
#
_symmetry.space_group_name_H-M   'P 1'
#
loop_
_entity.id
_entity.type
_entity.pdbx_description
1 polymer ?
#
loop_
_entity_poly.entity_id
_entity_poly.type
_entity_poly.pdbx_seq_one_letter_code
_entity_poly.pdbx_strand_id
1 'polypeptide(L)'
;MALAIASGVPPQYGLYTSAIAGIVIAVSGGSRYSVSGPTAAFVVILYPVSQQFGLAGLLLATLLSGVFLLCMGLGRLGRLIEYIPLSVTLGFTSGIGITIATMQVKDFFGLHLPEVPETYVGKIAALAQALPTINFSDTLIATVTLMVLILWPRLKLKLPGHLPALVAGTAVMAVLSLFDHQVATIGSRFGYLLADGTQGHGIPPILPQFVLPWHFPAANGQEFV
;
A
#
# COMPACT_ATOMS: atom_id res chain seq x y z
N MET A 1 2.31 4.24 -3.98
CA MET A 1 2.90 2.92 -4.33
C MET A 1 2.93 1.98 -3.15
N ALA A 2 3.73 2.23 -2.09
CA ALA A 2 3.86 1.33 -0.94
C ALA A 2 2.51 0.90 -0.31
N LEU A 3 1.57 1.84 -0.15
CA LEU A 3 0.23 1.54 0.39
C LEU A 3 -0.62 0.64 -0.53
N ALA A 4 -0.43 0.69 -1.85
CA ALA A 4 -1.12 -0.20 -2.78
C ALA A 4 -0.59 -1.63 -2.65
N ILE A 5 0.74 -1.77 -2.57
CA ILE A 5 1.41 -3.05 -2.33
C ILE A 5 0.94 -3.65 -1.00
N ALA A 6 0.89 -2.84 0.06
CA ALA A 6 0.43 -3.28 1.37
C ALA A 6 -1.05 -3.67 1.38
N SER A 7 -1.88 -3.07 0.50
CA SER A 7 -3.28 -3.44 0.28
C SER A 7 -3.46 -4.63 -0.68
N GLY A 8 -2.38 -5.30 -1.10
CA GLY A 8 -2.46 -6.50 -1.94
C GLY A 8 -2.69 -6.24 -3.43
N VAL A 9 -2.50 -5.01 -3.91
CA VAL A 9 -2.70 -4.64 -5.32
C VAL A 9 -1.44 -4.05 -5.96
N PRO A 10 -1.33 -4.10 -7.30
CA PRO A 10 -0.18 -3.56 -8.01
C PRO A 10 0.09 -2.07 -7.69
N PRO A 11 1.37 -1.64 -7.67
CA PRO A 11 1.76 -0.30 -7.22
C PRO A 11 1.17 0.85 -8.04
N GLN A 12 0.83 0.63 -9.32
CA GLN A 12 0.22 1.66 -10.18
C GLN A 12 -1.10 2.20 -9.63
N TYR A 13 -1.93 1.35 -9.00
CA TYR A 13 -3.22 1.78 -8.44
C TYR A 13 -3.02 2.80 -7.32
N GLY A 14 -1.93 2.71 -6.56
CA GLY A 14 -1.59 3.72 -5.57
C GLY A 14 -1.21 5.08 -6.18
N LEU A 15 -0.55 5.08 -7.35
CA LEU A 15 -0.24 6.32 -8.07
C LEU A 15 -1.50 6.92 -8.69
N TYR A 16 -2.32 6.11 -9.35
CA TYR A 16 -3.58 6.56 -9.96
C TYR A 16 -4.53 7.16 -8.92
N THR A 17 -4.73 6.47 -7.79
CA THR A 17 -5.56 6.98 -6.71
C THR A 17 -5.01 8.29 -6.14
N SER A 18 -3.70 8.42 -5.95
CA SER A 18 -3.11 9.67 -5.44
C SER A 18 -3.31 10.84 -6.41
N ALA A 19 -3.10 10.60 -7.71
CA ALA A 19 -3.25 11.63 -8.74
C ALA A 19 -4.72 12.08 -8.88
N ILE A 20 -5.65 11.13 -9.02
CA ILE A 20 -7.07 11.41 -9.21
C ILE A 20 -7.67 12.03 -7.94
N ALA A 21 -7.43 11.43 -6.77
CA ALA A 21 -7.97 11.95 -5.51
C ALA A 21 -7.43 13.35 -5.19
N GLY A 22 -6.15 13.60 -5.46
CA GLY A 22 -5.53 14.92 -5.27
C GLY A 22 -6.22 16.00 -6.10
N ILE A 23 -6.48 15.73 -7.38
CA ILE A 23 -7.17 16.69 -8.27
C ILE A 23 -8.63 16.87 -7.85
N VAL A 24 -9.38 15.77 -7.69
CA VAL A 24 -10.82 15.83 -7.40
C VAL A 24 -11.09 16.50 -6.06
N ILE A 25 -10.32 16.18 -5.02
CA ILE A 25 -10.54 16.74 -3.68
C ILE A 25 -10.02 18.18 -3.58
N ALA A 26 -8.99 18.57 -4.33
CA ALA A 26 -8.58 19.97 -4.40
C ALA A 26 -9.69 20.86 -5.01
N VAL A 27 -10.43 20.35 -5.99
CA VAL A 27 -11.52 21.10 -6.65
C VAL A 27 -12.83 21.05 -5.85
N SER A 28 -13.16 19.91 -5.24
CA SER A 28 -14.45 19.68 -4.56
C SER A 28 -14.41 19.79 -3.03
N GLY A 29 -13.22 19.81 -2.44
CA GLY A 29 -13.01 19.77 -1.00
C GLY A 29 -13.28 21.10 -0.30
N GLY A 30 -13.64 21.03 0.99
CA GLY A 30 -13.96 22.19 1.82
C GLY A 30 -12.77 22.79 2.59
N SER A 31 -11.57 22.21 2.51
CA SER A 31 -10.41 22.62 3.30
C SER A 31 -9.23 23.01 2.41
N ARG A 32 -8.65 24.19 2.67
CA ARG A 32 -7.49 24.74 1.95
C ARG A 32 -6.17 24.02 2.25
N TYR A 33 -6.12 23.21 3.30
CA TYR A 33 -4.90 22.57 3.79
C TYR A 33 -4.97 21.04 3.78
N SER A 34 -6.11 20.46 3.39
CA SER A 34 -6.27 19.02 3.35
C SER A 34 -5.68 18.45 2.07
N VAL A 35 -4.65 17.60 2.20
CA VAL A 35 -4.14 16.78 1.11
C VAL A 35 -4.71 15.39 1.27
N SER A 36 -5.37 14.88 0.23
CA SER A 36 -6.02 13.58 0.24
C SER A 36 -5.36 12.62 -0.74
N GLY A 37 -5.29 11.35 -0.35
CA GLY A 37 -4.69 10.28 -1.11
C GLY A 37 -4.88 8.93 -0.42
N PRO A 38 -4.21 7.87 -0.90
CA PRO A 38 -4.24 6.56 -0.26
C PRO A 38 -3.80 6.69 1.19
N THR A 39 -4.64 6.26 2.13
CA THR A 39 -4.36 6.39 3.57
C THR A 39 -3.99 5.04 4.16
N ALA A 40 -2.93 5.01 4.95
CA ALA A 40 -2.41 3.78 5.55
C ALA A 40 -3.44 3.03 6.41
N ALA A 41 -4.34 3.76 7.07
CA ALA A 41 -5.42 3.18 7.87
C ALA A 41 -6.33 2.21 7.11
N PHE A 42 -6.59 2.48 5.83
CA PHE A 42 -7.46 1.62 5.04
C PHE A 42 -6.77 0.34 4.58
N VAL A 43 -5.43 0.25 4.60
CA VAL A 43 -4.69 -0.95 4.17
C VAL A 43 -5.19 -2.20 4.90
N VAL A 44 -5.40 -2.08 6.21
CA VAL A 44 -5.85 -3.20 7.06
C VAL A 44 -7.24 -3.72 6.66
N ILE A 45 -8.10 -2.84 6.14
CA ILE A 45 -9.46 -3.16 5.70
C ILE A 45 -9.47 -3.63 4.24
N LEU A 46 -8.66 -3.00 3.39
CA LEU A 46 -8.62 -3.27 1.95
C LEU A 46 -7.85 -4.54 1.61
N TYR A 47 -6.82 -4.91 2.39
CA TYR A 47 -6.03 -6.11 2.13
C TYR A 47 -6.90 -7.38 2.14
N PRO A 48 -7.71 -7.68 3.18
CA PRO A 48 -8.61 -8.85 3.16
C PRO A 48 -9.59 -8.82 1.98
N VAL A 49 -10.15 -7.66 1.66
CA VAL A 49 -11.06 -7.51 0.51
C VAL A 49 -10.36 -7.85 -0.80
N SER A 50 -9.12 -7.40 -0.98
CA SER A 50 -8.32 -7.73 -2.16
C SER A 50 -7.99 -9.23 -2.26
N GLN A 51 -7.74 -9.89 -1.13
CA GLN A 51 -7.44 -11.31 -1.07
C GLN A 51 -8.68 -12.15 -1.41
N GLN A 52 -9.84 -11.75 -0.89
CA GLN A 52 -11.09 -12.50 -1.04
C GLN A 52 -11.78 -12.25 -2.39
N PHE A 53 -11.82 -10.99 -2.85
CA PHE A 53 -12.61 -10.58 -4.02
C PHE A 53 -11.77 -10.04 -5.19
N GLY A 54 -10.45 -9.99 -5.03
CA GLY A 54 -9.54 -9.51 -6.07
C GLY A 54 -9.64 -8.00 -6.29
N LEU A 55 -9.03 -7.55 -7.39
CA LEU A 55 -9.01 -6.14 -7.76
C LEU A 55 -10.43 -5.62 -8.09
N ALA A 56 -11.22 -6.39 -8.83
CA ALA A 56 -12.59 -6.02 -9.20
C ALA A 56 -13.46 -5.75 -7.97
N GLY A 57 -13.43 -6.66 -6.99
CA GLY A 57 -14.15 -6.50 -5.73
C GLY A 57 -13.67 -5.31 -4.91
N LEU A 58 -12.35 -5.07 -4.87
CA LEU A 58 -11.77 -3.89 -4.21
C LEU A 58 -12.28 -2.58 -4.84
N LEU A 59 -12.25 -2.47 -6.17
CA LEU A 59 -12.72 -1.30 -6.91
C LEU A 59 -14.22 -1.07 -6.72
N LEU A 60 -15.02 -2.13 -6.71
CA LEU A 60 -16.46 -2.04 -6.50
C LEU A 60 -16.82 -1.66 -5.07
N ALA A 61 -16.17 -2.27 -4.07
CA ALA A 61 -16.36 -1.93 -2.66
C ALA A 61 -15.99 -0.47 -2.37
N THR A 62 -14.90 0.02 -2.96
CA THR A 62 -14.48 1.42 -2.81
C THR A 62 -15.40 2.40 -3.53
N LEU A 63 -15.93 2.03 -4.71
CA LEU A 63 -16.96 2.82 -5.41
C LEU A 63 -18.23 2.95 -4.55
N LEU A 64 -18.74 1.85 -4.01
CA LEU A 64 -19.92 1.85 -3.12
C LEU A 64 -19.67 2.65 -1.84
N SER A 65 -18.49 2.52 -1.24
CA SER A 65 -18.08 3.34 -0.09
C SER A 65 -18.12 4.83 -0.44
N GLY A 66 -17.63 5.22 -1.63
CA GLY A 66 -17.72 6.60 -2.13
C GLY A 66 -19.15 7.10 -2.28
N VAL A 67 -20.05 6.29 -2.82
CA VAL A 67 -21.49 6.62 -2.91
C VAL A 67 -22.08 6.83 -1.52
N PHE A 68 -21.80 5.94 -0.57
CA PHE A 68 -22.27 6.13 0.81
C PHE A 68 -21.70 7.39 1.46
N LEU A 69 -20.43 7.70 1.25
CA LEU A 69 -19.81 8.94 1.74
C LEU A 69 -20.46 10.19 1.14
N LEU A 70 -20.83 10.17 -0.15
CA LEU A 70 -21.57 11.26 -0.78
C LEU A 70 -22.97 11.42 -0.17
N CYS A 71 -23.71 10.32 -0.01
CA CYS A 71 -25.03 10.34 0.65
C CYS A 71 -24.94 10.88 2.08
N MET A 72 -23.94 10.45 2.85
CA MET A 72 -23.69 10.93 4.21
C MET A 72 -23.29 12.41 4.24
N GLY A 73 -22.48 12.85 3.28
CA GLY A 73 -22.11 14.26 3.11
C GLY A 73 -23.32 15.15 2.81
N LEU A 74 -24.17 14.72 1.88
CA LEU A 74 -25.44 15.41 1.55
C LEU A 74 -26.40 15.44 2.75
N GLY A 75 -26.47 14.34 3.51
CA GLY A 75 -27.23 14.25 4.75
C GLY A 75 -26.61 15.01 5.93
N ARG A 76 -25.45 15.67 5.76
CA ARG A 76 -24.69 16.38 6.81
C ARG A 76 -24.34 15.50 8.02
N LEU A 77 -24.23 14.20 7.80
CA LEU A 77 -23.91 13.22 8.84
C LEU A 77 -22.44 13.31 9.32
N GLY A 78 -21.60 14.10 8.65
CA GLY A 78 -20.23 14.36 9.08
C GLY A 78 -20.12 14.95 10.50
N ARG A 79 -21.16 15.65 10.99
CA ARG A 79 -21.20 16.16 12.36
C ARG A 79 -21.19 15.04 13.41
N LEU A 80 -21.62 13.83 13.04
CA LEU A 80 -21.63 12.70 13.97
C LEU A 80 -20.22 12.26 14.40
N ILE A 81 -19.20 12.59 13.60
CA ILE A 81 -17.80 12.28 13.92
C ILE A 81 -17.36 12.97 15.23
N GLU A 82 -17.95 14.12 15.56
CA GLU A 82 -17.66 14.87 16.80
C GLU A 82 -18.03 14.08 18.08
N TYR A 83 -18.90 13.07 17.98
CA TYR A 83 -19.30 12.24 19.13
C TYR A 83 -18.40 11.03 19.36
N ILE A 84 -17.42 10.76 18.48
CA ILE A 84 -16.50 9.63 18.66
C ILE A 84 -15.52 9.97 19.79
N PRO A 85 -15.49 9.19 20.89
CA PRO A 85 -14.58 9.46 21.99
C PRO A 85 -13.11 9.40 21.55
N LEU A 86 -12.28 10.26 22.16
CA LEU A 86 -10.83 10.26 21.89
C LEU A 86 -10.19 8.90 22.17
N SER A 87 -10.65 8.20 23.22
CA SER A 87 -10.16 6.85 23.57
C SER A 87 -10.38 5.83 22.45
N VAL A 88 -11.53 5.89 21.76
CA VAL A 88 -11.84 5.02 20.62
C VAL A 88 -10.92 5.34 19.46
N THR A 89 -10.74 6.63 19.16
CA THR A 89 -9.86 7.07 18.07
C THR A 89 -8.42 6.64 18.31
N LEU A 90 -7.89 6.86 19.52
CA LEU A 90 -6.53 6.46 19.90
C LEU A 90 -6.34 4.94 19.84
N GLY A 91 -7.32 4.18 20.35
CA GLY A 91 -7.30 2.72 20.30
C GLY A 91 -7.30 2.19 18.87
N PHE A 92 -8.18 2.73 18.02
CA PHE A 92 -8.26 2.38 16.60
C PHE A 92 -6.98 2.71 15.84
N THR A 93 -6.44 3.92 15.99
CA THR A 93 -5.18 4.32 15.34
C THR A 93 -4.00 3.50 15.81
N SER A 94 -3.93 3.15 17.10
CA SER A 94 -2.87 2.31 17.64
C SER A 94 -2.97 0.87 17.12
N GLY A 95 -4.18 0.31 17.05
CA GLY A 95 -4.42 -1.02 16.49
C GLY A 95 -4.04 -1.12 15.01
N ILE A 96 -4.39 -0.11 14.21
CA ILE A 96 -3.93 0.02 12.82
C ILE A 96 -2.40 0.08 12.76
N GLY A 97 -1.78 0.93 13.59
CA GLY A 97 -0.33 1.10 13.61
C GLY A 97 0.40 -0.22 13.89
N ILE A 98 -0.06 -0.96 14.90
CA ILE A 98 0.47 -2.30 15.24
C ILE A 98 0.27 -3.26 14.07
N THR A 99 -0.91 -3.30 13.46
CA THR A 99 -1.19 -4.21 12.34
C THR A 99 -0.30 -3.93 11.13
N ILE A 100 -0.13 -2.65 10.77
CA ILE A 100 0.78 -2.24 9.70
C ILE A 100 2.22 -2.63 10.05
N ALA A 101 2.68 -2.32 11.25
CA ALA A 101 4.03 -2.66 11.69
C ALA A 101 4.29 -4.18 11.59
N THR A 102 3.35 -5.00 12.07
CA THR A 102 3.42 -6.47 11.96
C THR A 102 3.48 -6.92 10.50
N MET A 103 2.66 -6.35 9.61
CA MET A 103 2.67 -6.71 8.19
C MET A 103 3.95 -6.28 7.46
N GLN A 104 4.60 -5.19 7.89
CA GLN A 104 5.87 -4.73 7.31
C GLN A 104 7.05 -5.64 7.67
N VAL A 105 6.97 -6.46 8.72
CA VAL A 105 8.03 -7.42 9.10
C VAL A 105 8.36 -8.37 7.94
N LYS A 106 7.35 -8.81 7.18
CA LYS A 106 7.53 -9.67 6.01
C LYS A 106 8.46 -9.01 4.99
N ASP A 107 8.17 -7.79 4.58
CA ASP A 107 8.94 -7.08 3.57
C ASP A 107 10.29 -6.57 4.10
N PHE A 108 10.36 -6.23 5.40
CA PHE A 108 11.60 -5.79 6.05
C PHE A 108 12.68 -6.88 6.02
N PHE A 109 12.30 -8.13 6.29
CA PHE A 109 13.23 -9.27 6.31
C PHE A 109 13.24 -10.09 5.02
N GLY A 110 12.45 -9.73 4.01
CA GLY A 110 12.32 -10.48 2.76
C GLY A 110 11.72 -11.88 2.92
N LEU A 111 10.83 -12.07 3.90
CA LEU A 111 10.29 -13.39 4.26
C LEU A 111 9.34 -13.94 3.18
N HIS A 112 9.45 -15.25 2.92
CA HIS A 112 8.51 -15.97 2.07
C HIS A 112 7.37 -16.55 2.91
N LEU A 113 6.19 -15.94 2.77
CA LEU A 113 4.95 -16.46 3.36
C LEU A 113 4.08 -17.03 2.23
N PRO A 114 3.89 -18.36 2.15
CA PRO A 114 3.06 -18.99 1.12
C PRO A 114 1.59 -18.59 1.27
N GLU A 115 1.10 -18.47 2.49
CA GLU A 115 -0.23 -17.96 2.81
C GLU A 115 -0.16 -16.95 3.95
N VAL A 116 -1.02 -15.92 3.89
CA VAL A 116 -1.15 -14.93 4.95
C VAL A 116 -2.51 -15.15 5.62
N PRO A 117 -2.55 -15.70 6.85
CA PRO A 117 -3.80 -15.94 7.55
C PRO A 117 -4.62 -14.66 7.77
N GLU A 118 -5.94 -14.78 7.84
CA GLU A 118 -6.83 -13.63 8.09
C GLU A 118 -6.70 -13.11 9.53
N THR A 119 -6.57 -14.03 10.50
CA THR A 119 -6.50 -13.68 11.92
C THR A 119 -5.15 -13.08 12.30
N TYR A 120 -5.16 -12.09 13.19
CA TYR A 120 -3.93 -11.42 13.63
C TYR A 120 -2.93 -12.40 14.30
N VAL A 121 -3.42 -13.29 15.15
CA VAL A 121 -2.60 -14.33 15.80
C VAL A 121 -1.99 -15.28 14.75
N GLY A 122 -2.79 -15.66 13.75
CA GLY A 122 -2.31 -16.47 12.63
C GLY A 122 -1.20 -15.78 11.84
N LYS A 123 -1.31 -14.47 11.58
CA LYS A 123 -0.25 -13.69 10.92
C LYS A 123 1.06 -13.71 11.72
N ILE A 124 1.00 -13.54 13.04
CA ILE A 124 2.20 -13.60 13.90
C ILE A 124 2.83 -15.01 13.84
N ALA A 125 2.02 -16.06 13.95
CA ALA A 125 2.51 -17.43 13.86
C ALA A 125 3.18 -17.72 12.51
N ALA A 126 2.57 -17.29 11.40
CA ALA A 126 3.12 -17.42 10.06
C ALA A 126 4.45 -16.67 9.90
N LEU A 127 4.55 -15.44 10.43
CA LEU A 127 5.80 -14.67 10.42
C LEU A 127 6.91 -15.37 11.23
N ALA A 128 6.56 -15.93 12.40
CA ALA A 128 7.52 -16.65 13.23
C ALA A 128 8.03 -17.93 12.54
N GLN A 129 7.15 -18.66 11.84
CA GLN A 129 7.52 -19.84 11.06
C GLN A 129 8.35 -19.49 9.83
N ALA A 130 8.11 -18.33 9.22
CA ALA A 130 8.86 -17.86 8.06
C ALA A 130 10.23 -17.24 8.42
N LEU A 131 10.54 -17.03 9.69
CA LEU A 131 11.78 -16.42 10.15
C LEU A 131 13.08 -17.10 9.63
N PRO A 132 13.13 -18.41 9.37
CA PRO A 132 14.31 -19.03 8.72
C PRO A 132 14.54 -18.59 7.27
N THR A 133 13.55 -17.96 6.61
CA THR A 133 13.62 -17.49 5.22
C THR A 133 14.13 -16.06 5.09
N ILE A 134 14.77 -15.51 6.12
CA ILE A 134 15.33 -14.14 6.11
C ILE A 134 16.29 -13.98 4.93
N ASN A 135 16.04 -12.94 4.14
CA ASN A 135 16.95 -12.47 3.10
C ASN A 135 17.84 -11.36 3.67
N PHE A 136 19.16 -11.61 3.69
CA PHE A 136 20.15 -10.66 4.21
C PHE A 136 20.17 -9.35 3.41
N SER A 137 20.07 -9.43 2.08
CA SER A 137 20.09 -8.27 1.19
C SER A 137 18.90 -7.34 1.44
N ASP A 138 17.69 -7.91 1.51
CA ASP A 138 16.47 -7.14 1.78
C ASP A 138 16.53 -6.50 3.17
N THR A 139 16.98 -7.27 4.18
CA THR A 139 17.15 -6.80 5.57
C THR A 139 18.14 -5.64 5.66
N LEU A 140 19.26 -5.71 4.95
CA LEU A 140 20.27 -4.66 4.93
C LEU A 140 19.71 -3.36 4.31
N ILE A 141 19.03 -3.48 3.17
CA ILE A 141 18.40 -2.33 2.50
C ILE A 141 17.33 -1.71 3.39
N ALA A 142 16.47 -2.52 4.00
CA ALA A 142 15.41 -2.06 4.89
C ALA A 142 15.98 -1.36 6.13
N THR A 143 17.04 -1.92 6.72
CA THR A 143 17.74 -1.35 7.88
C THR A 143 18.39 -0.01 7.55
N VAL A 144 19.10 0.09 6.42
CA VAL A 144 19.70 1.35 5.97
C VAL A 144 18.63 2.40 5.70
N THR A 145 17.55 2.03 5.00
CA THR A 145 16.41 2.91 4.72
C THR A 145 15.79 3.44 6.01
N LEU A 146 15.56 2.57 6.99
CA LEU A 146 15.00 2.92 8.29
C LEU A 146 15.95 3.84 9.08
N MET A 147 17.26 3.53 9.10
CA MET A 147 18.26 4.38 9.74
C MET A 147 18.27 5.78 9.13
N VAL A 148 18.23 5.90 7.81
CA VAL A 148 18.15 7.21 7.13
C VAL A 148 16.88 7.94 7.54
N LEU A 149 15.71 7.28 7.56
CA LEU A 149 14.45 7.91 7.97
C LEU A 149 14.48 8.42 9.43
N ILE A 150 15.16 7.71 10.34
CA ILE A 150 15.27 8.09 11.76
C ILE A 150 16.31 9.19 11.98
N LEU A 151 17.44 9.13 11.28
CA LEU A 151 18.57 10.04 11.47
C LEU A 151 18.40 11.34 10.68
N TRP A 152 17.73 11.31 9.53
CA TRP A 152 17.58 12.47 8.65
C TRP A 152 16.90 13.68 9.32
N PRO A 153 15.79 13.54 10.09
CA PRO A 153 15.17 14.66 10.79
C PRO A 153 16.12 15.35 11.77
N ARG A 154 17.14 14.64 12.31
CA ARG A 154 18.13 15.21 13.23
C ARG A 154 19.10 16.18 12.54
N LEU A 155 19.24 16.09 11.21
CA LEU A 155 20.08 16.98 10.42
C LEU A 155 19.43 18.35 10.19
N LYS A 156 18.15 18.53 10.55
CA LYS A 156 17.39 19.79 10.41
C LYS A 156 17.38 20.36 8.99
N LEU A 157 17.54 19.50 7.98
CA LEU A 157 17.48 19.89 6.57
C LEU A 157 16.01 20.07 6.13
N LYS A 158 15.77 20.98 5.19
CA LYS A 158 14.42 21.25 4.63
C LYS A 158 13.88 20.13 3.72
N LEU A 159 14.75 19.20 3.32
CA LEU A 159 14.40 18.11 2.42
C LEU A 159 13.69 17.00 3.21
N PRO A 160 12.58 16.46 2.68
CA PRO A 160 11.86 15.39 3.36
C PRO A 160 12.66 14.08 3.30
N GLY A 161 12.76 13.38 4.42
CA GLY A 161 13.68 12.24 4.60
C GLY A 161 13.40 11.01 3.73
N HIS A 162 12.22 10.92 3.11
CA HIS A 162 11.88 9.80 2.23
C HIS A 162 12.70 9.78 0.93
N LEU A 163 13.08 10.95 0.39
CA LEU A 163 13.91 11.02 -0.82
C LEU A 163 15.34 10.50 -0.57
N PRO A 164 16.08 10.99 0.45
CA PRO A 164 17.39 10.42 0.80
C PRO A 164 17.33 8.95 1.18
N ALA A 165 16.28 8.50 1.88
CA ALA A 165 16.13 7.09 2.23
C ALA A 165 16.01 6.21 0.97
N LEU A 166 15.25 6.66 -0.03
CA LEU A 166 15.14 5.97 -1.32
C LEU A 166 16.49 5.94 -2.07
N VAL A 167 17.21 7.06 -2.11
CA VAL A 167 18.53 7.13 -2.76
C VAL A 167 19.55 6.23 -2.05
N ALA A 168 19.56 6.23 -0.72
CA ALA A 168 20.44 5.36 0.05
C ALA A 168 20.11 3.87 -0.15
N GLY A 169 18.84 3.49 -0.09
CA GLY A 169 18.40 2.11 -0.32
C GLY A 169 18.74 1.62 -1.73
N THR A 170 18.52 2.45 -2.75
CA THR A 170 18.87 2.13 -4.15
C THR A 170 20.38 2.06 -4.37
N ALA A 171 21.18 2.89 -3.69
CA ALA A 171 22.64 2.79 -3.72
C ALA A 171 23.14 1.48 -3.10
N VAL A 172 22.60 1.08 -1.95
CA VAL A 172 22.93 -0.21 -1.31
C VAL A 172 22.55 -1.37 -2.24
N MET A 173 21.36 -1.33 -2.83
CA MET A 173 20.93 -2.32 -3.82
C MET A 173 21.90 -2.40 -5.00
N ALA A 174 22.34 -1.26 -5.55
CA ALA A 174 23.29 -1.23 -6.67
C ALA A 174 24.64 -1.86 -6.29
N VAL A 175 25.14 -1.60 -5.08
CA VAL A 175 26.37 -2.23 -4.56
C VAL A 175 26.18 -3.74 -4.41
N LEU A 176 25.08 -4.19 -3.80
CA LEU A 176 24.79 -5.63 -3.63
C LEU A 176 24.65 -6.35 -4.97
N SER A 177 24.08 -5.69 -5.98
CA SER A 177 23.95 -6.23 -7.34
C SER A 177 25.31 -6.48 -8.00
N LEU A 178 26.38 -5.76 -7.63
CA LEU A 178 27.74 -6.03 -8.13
C LEU A 178 28.32 -7.33 -7.54
N PHE A 179 27.81 -7.77 -6.39
CA PHE A 179 28.20 -9.01 -5.71
C PHE A 179 27.21 -10.15 -5.99
N ASP A 180 26.45 -10.07 -7.09
CA ASP A 180 25.47 -11.06 -7.55
C ASP A 180 24.37 -11.42 -6.52
N HIS A 181 24.12 -10.53 -5.56
CA HIS A 181 23.03 -10.71 -4.60
C HIS A 181 21.71 -10.23 -5.21
N GLN A 182 20.77 -11.16 -5.38
CA GLN A 182 19.44 -10.85 -5.89
C GLN A 182 18.60 -10.13 -4.82
N VAL A 183 18.11 -8.94 -5.19
CA VAL A 183 17.21 -8.13 -4.38
C VAL A 183 15.87 -8.04 -5.08
N ALA A 184 14.78 -8.19 -4.32
CA ALA A 184 13.45 -8.01 -4.85
C ALA A 184 13.22 -6.53 -5.22
N THR A 185 12.99 -6.24 -6.50
CA THR A 185 12.65 -4.90 -6.99
C THR A 185 11.18 -4.84 -7.40
N ILE A 186 10.66 -3.63 -7.60
CA ILE A 186 9.32 -3.45 -8.17
C ILE A 186 9.25 -4.12 -9.56
N GLY A 187 10.34 -4.07 -10.34
CA GLY A 187 10.42 -4.73 -11.65
C GLY A 187 10.36 -6.25 -11.57
N SER A 188 11.00 -6.86 -10.57
CA SER A 188 10.97 -8.32 -10.42
C SER A 188 9.69 -8.84 -9.76
N ARG A 189 9.08 -8.08 -8.84
CA ARG A 189 7.86 -8.50 -8.12
C ARG A 189 6.55 -8.27 -8.87
N PHE A 190 6.49 -7.28 -9.75
CA PHE A 190 5.25 -6.92 -10.45
C PHE A 190 5.44 -7.02 -11.95
N GLY A 191 4.52 -7.71 -12.62
CA GLY A 191 4.42 -7.76 -14.08
C GLY A 191 3.09 -7.17 -14.53
N TYR A 192 3.03 -6.76 -15.79
CA TYR A 192 1.82 -6.33 -16.45
C TYR A 192 1.79 -6.84 -17.89
N LEU A 193 0.59 -6.98 -18.46
CA LEU A 193 0.42 -7.34 -19.87
C LEU A 193 0.25 -6.07 -20.70
N LEU A 194 1.01 -5.95 -21.79
CA LEU A 194 0.79 -4.92 -22.81
C LEU A 194 -0.38 -5.31 -23.73
N ALA A 195 -0.93 -4.33 -24.43
CA ALA A 195 -1.98 -4.52 -25.43
C ALA A 195 -1.58 -5.52 -26.53
N ASP A 196 -0.27 -5.62 -26.82
CA ASP A 196 0.30 -6.52 -27.82
C ASP A 196 0.49 -7.96 -27.29
N GLY A 197 0.04 -8.26 -26.07
CA GLY A 197 0.15 -9.58 -25.43
C GLY A 197 1.50 -9.88 -24.77
N THR A 198 2.50 -9.00 -24.91
CA THR A 198 3.81 -9.13 -24.26
C THR A 198 3.75 -8.79 -22.78
N GLN A 199 4.49 -9.52 -21.93
CA GLN A 199 4.64 -9.19 -20.51
C GLN A 199 5.71 -8.12 -20.31
N GLY A 200 5.34 -7.02 -19.64
CA GLY A 200 6.24 -6.00 -19.13
C GLY A 200 6.48 -6.17 -17.63
N HIS A 201 7.57 -5.58 -17.13
CA HIS A 201 7.97 -5.63 -15.73
C HIS A 201 7.84 -4.27 -15.05
N GLY A 202 7.41 -4.27 -13.79
CA GLY A 202 7.27 -3.09 -12.95
C GLY A 202 5.94 -2.36 -13.10
N ILE A 203 6.01 -1.04 -13.24
CA ILE A 203 4.83 -0.16 -13.32
C ILE A 203 4.54 0.10 -14.81
N PRO A 204 3.31 -0.17 -15.28
CA PRO A 204 2.97 0.07 -16.68
C PRO A 204 3.03 1.57 -17.00
N PRO A 205 3.64 1.99 -18.12
CA PRO A 205 3.69 3.38 -18.57
C PRO A 205 2.38 3.79 -19.27
N ILE A 206 1.25 3.38 -18.72
CA ILE A 206 -0.09 3.68 -19.25
C ILE A 206 -0.82 4.58 -18.27
N LEU A 207 -1.68 5.46 -18.79
CA LEU A 207 -2.58 6.24 -17.96
C LEU A 207 -3.72 5.35 -17.44
N PRO A 208 -4.36 5.72 -16.31
CA PRO A 208 -5.56 5.04 -15.86
C PRO A 208 -6.62 5.10 -16.95
N GLN A 209 -7.07 3.93 -17.39
CA GLN A 209 -8.16 3.80 -18.36
C GLN A 209 -9.50 3.80 -17.62
N PHE A 210 -10.51 4.42 -18.21
CA PHE A 210 -11.88 4.32 -17.71
C PHE A 210 -12.45 2.94 -18.06
N VAL A 211 -12.24 1.99 -17.15
CA VAL A 211 -12.77 0.64 -17.23
C VAL A 211 -13.63 0.41 -16.00
N LEU A 212 -14.81 -0.18 -16.22
CA LEU A 212 -15.74 -0.46 -15.13
C LEU A 212 -15.21 -1.59 -14.25
N PRO A 213 -15.41 -1.54 -12.92
CA PRO A 213 -14.83 -2.51 -11.98
C PRO A 213 -15.13 -3.98 -12.32
N TRP A 214 -16.32 -4.28 -12.85
CA TRP A 214 -16.76 -5.63 -13.19
C TRP A 214 -16.13 -6.20 -14.48
N HIS A 215 -15.38 -5.39 -15.24
CA HIS A 215 -14.58 -5.87 -16.38
C HIS A 215 -13.18 -6.32 -15.95
N PHE A 216 -12.79 -6.10 -14.70
CA PHE A 216 -11.55 -6.65 -14.16
C PHE A 216 -11.78 -8.11 -13.72
N PRO A 217 -10.76 -8.97 -13.85
CA PRO A 217 -10.86 -10.34 -13.36
C PRO A 217 -11.10 -10.35 -11.84
N ALA A 218 -12.01 -11.22 -11.40
CA ALA A 218 -12.22 -11.57 -10.00
C ALA A 218 -11.00 -12.36 -9.45
N ALA A 219 -10.99 -12.62 -8.13
CA ALA A 219 -9.90 -13.36 -7.47
C ALA A 219 -9.61 -14.74 -8.10
N ASN A 220 -10.60 -15.36 -8.74
CA ASN A 220 -10.53 -16.65 -9.42
C ASN A 220 -10.14 -16.56 -10.91
N GLY A 221 -9.82 -15.36 -11.42
CA GLY A 221 -9.48 -15.13 -12.83
C GLY A 221 -10.67 -15.13 -13.80
N GLN A 222 -11.90 -15.30 -13.32
CA GLN A 222 -13.12 -15.18 -14.13
C GLN A 222 -13.59 -13.72 -14.21
N GLU A 223 -14.44 -13.40 -15.19
CA GLU A 223 -15.18 -12.13 -15.17
C GLU A 223 -16.01 -12.04 -13.88
N PHE A 224 -16.20 -10.83 -13.36
CA PHE A 224 -16.86 -10.59 -12.07
C PHE A 224 -18.38 -10.88 -12.08
N VAL A 225 -18.90 -11.60 -13.10
CA VAL A 225 -20.33 -11.87 -13.34
C VAL A 225 -20.73 -13.24 -12.83
#